data_AF-A0A7W1TEP7-F1
#
_entry.id   AF-A0A7W1TEP7-F1
#
_cell.length_a   1.000
_cell.length_b   1.000
_cell.length_c   1.000
_cell.angle_alpha   90.00
_cell.angle_beta   90.00
_cell.angle_gamma   90.00
#
_symmetry.space_group_name_H-M   'P 1'
#
loop_
_entity.id
_entity.type
_entity.pdbx_description
1 polymer ?
#
loop_
_entity_poly.entity_id
_entity_poly.type
_entity_poly.pdbx_seq_one_letter_code
_entity_poly.pdbx_strand_id
1 'polypeptide(L)'
;MPNPTRRFPVLAILLTGVALAGRLVAAETEIPLWAGDAPGSEGKTAAEVVVTSGNGERQVSSVHHPSITTFLPAGPANGLAVLVIPGGGHRILCIDHEGAFVARWLAAHGIAAFMLKH
;
A
#
# COMPACT_ATOMS: atom_id res chain seq x y z
N MET A 1 41.70 -61.65 -24.94
CA MET A 1 41.86 -60.18 -25.01
C MET A 1 40.53 -59.52 -24.65
N PRO A 2 40.38 -58.86 -23.49
CA PRO A 2 39.22 -58.03 -23.18
C PRO A 2 39.47 -56.53 -23.51
N ASN A 3 38.37 -55.87 -23.86
CA ASN A 3 38.19 -54.52 -24.43
C ASN A 3 38.55 -53.37 -23.45
N PRO A 4 39.12 -52.22 -23.88
CA PRO A 4 39.41 -51.11 -22.97
C PRO A 4 38.17 -50.22 -22.76
N THR A 5 37.71 -50.11 -21.52
CA THR A 5 36.65 -49.18 -21.10
C THR A 5 37.11 -47.72 -21.17
N ARG A 6 36.48 -46.91 -22.04
CA ARG A 6 36.61 -45.46 -22.07
C ARG A 6 36.04 -44.83 -20.79
N ARG A 7 36.83 -44.02 -20.09
CA ARG A 7 36.39 -43.16 -18.99
C ARG A 7 36.14 -41.76 -19.55
N PHE A 8 34.90 -41.26 -19.46
CA PHE A 8 34.56 -39.87 -19.76
C PHE A 8 34.71 -39.02 -18.47
N PRO A 9 35.28 -37.81 -18.53
CA PRO A 9 35.36 -36.94 -17.35
C PRO A 9 33.99 -36.28 -17.12
N VAL A 10 33.47 -36.37 -15.91
CA VAL A 10 32.30 -35.60 -15.48
C VAL A 10 32.77 -34.16 -15.24
N LEU A 11 32.34 -33.25 -16.12
CA LEU A 11 32.53 -31.81 -15.95
C LEU A 11 31.46 -31.30 -14.97
N ALA A 12 31.87 -30.97 -13.74
CA ALA A 12 30.98 -30.37 -12.75
C ALA A 12 30.76 -28.88 -13.08
N ILE A 13 29.55 -28.56 -13.56
CA ILE A 13 29.10 -27.18 -13.76
C ILE A 13 28.61 -26.64 -12.41
N LEU A 14 29.36 -25.70 -11.81
CA LEU A 14 28.92 -24.93 -10.66
C LEU A 14 28.03 -23.77 -11.16
N LEU A 15 26.71 -23.90 -10.97
CA LEU A 15 25.73 -22.83 -11.17
C LEU A 15 25.70 -21.96 -9.92
N THR A 16 26.34 -20.80 -9.95
CA THR A 16 26.23 -19.77 -8.91
C THR A 16 24.86 -19.10 -9.04
N GLY A 17 23.90 -19.48 -8.18
CA GLY A 17 22.59 -18.83 -8.10
C GLY A 17 22.71 -17.44 -7.48
N VAL A 18 22.47 -16.39 -8.26
CA VAL A 18 22.30 -15.02 -7.75
C VAL A 18 20.92 -14.94 -7.08
N ALA A 19 20.90 -14.82 -5.75
CA ALA A 19 19.67 -14.58 -5.01
C ALA A 19 19.27 -13.10 -5.13
N LEU A 20 18.22 -12.81 -5.89
CA LEU A 20 17.64 -11.48 -5.98
C LEU A 20 16.84 -11.20 -4.70
N ALA A 21 17.45 -10.53 -3.73
CA ALA A 21 16.75 -10.06 -2.53
C ALA A 21 15.88 -8.83 -2.88
N GLY A 22 14.68 -9.07 -3.41
CA GLY A 22 13.67 -8.02 -3.57
C GLY A 22 13.16 -7.55 -2.21
N ARG A 23 13.04 -6.23 -2.02
CA ARG A 23 12.33 -5.69 -0.84
C ARG A 23 10.82 -5.86 -1.04
N LEU A 24 10.18 -6.61 -0.14
CA LEU A 24 8.72 -6.60 -0.02
C LEU A 24 8.31 -5.19 0.45
N VAL A 25 7.67 -4.43 -0.42
CA VAL A 25 6.95 -3.22 0.00
C VAL A 25 5.66 -3.71 0.66
N ALA A 26 5.43 -3.29 1.91
CA ALA A 26 4.15 -3.56 2.57
C ALA A 26 3.04 -2.90 1.75
N ALA A 27 2.05 -3.70 1.32
CA ALA A 27 0.92 -3.19 0.55
C ALA A 27 0.05 -2.29 1.45
N GLU A 28 -0.37 -1.15 0.90
CA GLU A 28 -1.37 -0.29 1.52
C GLU A 28 -2.64 -1.11 1.74
N THR A 29 -3.07 -1.25 3.00
CA THR A 29 -4.25 -2.03 3.35
C THR A 29 -5.36 -1.05 3.73
N GLU A 30 -6.46 -1.07 2.97
CA GLU A 30 -7.66 -0.32 3.29
C GLU A 30 -8.54 -1.16 4.24
N ILE A 31 -8.83 -0.61 5.41
CA ILE A 31 -9.59 -1.26 6.48
C ILE A 31 -10.89 -0.47 6.66
N PRO A 32 -12.07 -1.06 6.39
CA PRO A 32 -13.34 -0.37 6.63
C PRO A 32 -13.50 -0.09 8.14
N LEU A 33 -14.02 1.08 8.48
CA LEU A 33 -14.25 1.47 9.87
C LEU A 33 -15.43 0.72 10.52
N TRP A 34 -16.41 0.33 9.70
CA TRP A 34 -17.59 -0.42 10.12
C TRP A 34 -17.79 -1.66 9.26
N ALA A 35 -18.32 -2.73 9.86
CA ALA A 35 -18.63 -3.97 9.14
C ALA A 35 -19.92 -3.87 8.29
N GLY A 36 -20.79 -2.90 8.59
CA GLY A 36 -21.98 -2.56 7.83
C GLY A 36 -22.05 -1.06 7.58
N ASP A 37 -23.25 -0.50 7.51
CA ASP A 37 -23.44 0.94 7.31
C ASP A 37 -22.77 1.75 8.43
N ALA A 38 -22.04 2.80 8.04
CA ALA A 38 -21.51 3.75 9.01
C ALA A 38 -22.65 4.58 9.63
N PRO A 39 -22.56 4.95 10.92
CA PRO A 39 -23.53 5.83 11.56
C PRO A 39 -23.73 7.13 10.78
N GLY A 40 -24.98 7.47 10.46
CA GLY A 40 -25.34 8.64 9.66
C GLY A 40 -25.26 8.42 8.13
N SER A 41 -24.94 7.21 7.68
CA SER A 41 -24.97 6.79 6.28
C SER A 41 -25.94 5.62 6.01
N GLU A 42 -26.81 5.31 6.97
CA GLU A 42 -27.79 4.24 6.85
C GLU A 42 -28.67 4.46 5.61
N GLY A 43 -28.77 3.42 4.77
CA GLY A 43 -29.58 3.46 3.56
C GLY A 43 -29.05 4.39 2.45
N LYS A 44 -27.86 4.99 2.61
CA LYS A 44 -27.21 5.73 1.51
C LYS A 44 -26.57 4.73 0.53
N THR A 45 -27.02 4.77 -0.72
CA THR A 45 -26.62 3.83 -1.77
C THR A 45 -25.87 4.47 -2.93
N ALA A 46 -25.64 5.78 -2.88
CA ALA A 46 -24.86 6.46 -3.91
C ALA A 46 -23.43 5.91 -3.94
N ALA A 47 -22.89 5.75 -5.14
CA ALA A 47 -21.52 5.28 -5.30
C ALA A 47 -20.52 6.35 -4.84
N GLU A 48 -19.39 5.91 -4.30
CA GLU A 48 -18.22 6.77 -4.09
C GLU A 48 -17.79 7.37 -5.44
N VAL A 49 -17.56 8.67 -5.47
CA VAL A 49 -17.18 9.39 -6.68
C VAL A 49 -15.71 9.77 -6.59
N VAL A 50 -14.93 9.33 -7.57
CA VAL A 50 -13.51 9.68 -7.72
C VAL A 50 -13.34 10.59 -8.93
N VAL A 51 -12.75 11.76 -8.73
CA VAL A 51 -12.41 12.72 -9.79
C VAL A 51 -10.91 12.91 -9.83
N THR A 52 -10.30 12.74 -11.00
CA THR A 52 -8.88 13.04 -11.22
C THR A 52 -8.74 14.42 -11.82
N SER A 53 -8.03 15.29 -11.11
CA SER A 53 -7.70 16.65 -11.54
C SER A 53 -6.71 16.65 -12.72
N GLY A 54 -6.55 17.79 -13.40
CA GLY A 54 -5.62 17.92 -14.53
C GLY A 54 -4.15 17.68 -14.19
N ASN A 55 -3.78 17.75 -12.91
CA ASN A 55 -2.45 17.40 -12.40
C ASN A 55 -2.30 15.91 -12.04
N GLY A 56 -3.33 15.08 -12.27
CA GLY A 56 -3.32 13.65 -11.98
C GLY A 56 -3.70 13.27 -10.55
N GLU A 57 -4.00 14.23 -9.68
CA GLU A 57 -4.38 13.97 -8.29
C GLU A 57 -5.87 13.66 -8.17
N ARG A 58 -6.21 12.74 -7.26
CA ARG A 58 -7.58 12.30 -7.04
C ARG A 58 -8.25 13.07 -5.92
N GLN A 59 -9.53 13.33 -6.12
CA GLN A 59 -10.47 13.80 -5.12
C GLN A 59 -11.59 12.76 -4.97
N VAL A 60 -11.99 12.47 -3.73
CA VAL A 60 -13.07 11.51 -3.44
C VAL A 60 -14.25 12.23 -2.81
N SER A 61 -15.47 11.81 -3.12
CA SER A 61 -16.69 12.33 -2.49
C SER A 61 -17.77 11.25 -2.42
N SER A 62 -18.88 11.54 -1.74
CA SER A 62 -19.96 10.58 -1.51
C SER A 62 -19.47 9.31 -0.80
N VAL A 63 -18.62 9.49 0.20
CA VAL A 63 -18.13 8.40 1.04
C VAL A 63 -19.25 7.98 1.99
N HIS A 64 -19.70 6.73 1.86
CA HIS A 64 -20.69 6.12 2.75
C HIS A 64 -20.11 4.92 3.53
N HIS A 65 -18.99 4.38 3.06
CA HIS A 65 -18.21 3.32 3.68
C HIS A 65 -16.80 3.83 4.01
N PRO A 66 -16.67 4.69 5.04
CA PRO A 66 -15.40 5.25 5.44
C PRO A 66 -14.40 4.17 5.90
N SER A 67 -13.12 4.44 5.68
CA SER A 67 -12.04 3.48 5.84
C SER A 67 -10.74 4.14 6.34
N ILE A 68 -9.83 3.33 6.85
CA ILE A 68 -8.44 3.72 7.12
C ILE A 68 -7.53 2.94 6.17
N THR A 69 -6.69 3.66 5.44
CA THR A 69 -5.58 3.05 4.68
C THR A 69 -4.30 3.12 5.48
N THR A 70 -3.60 1.99 5.63
CA THR A 70 -2.36 1.90 6.40
C THR A 70 -1.11 2.18 5.55
N PHE A 71 -0.19 2.97 6.10
CA PHE A 71 1.10 3.30 5.53
C PHE A 71 2.17 3.03 6.60
N LEU A 72 2.77 1.85 6.53
CA LEU A 72 3.73 1.40 7.54
C LEU A 72 5.18 1.60 7.06
N PRO A 73 6.12 1.96 7.95
CA PRO A 73 7.53 2.01 7.61
C PRO A 73 8.03 0.67 7.08
N ALA A 74 8.75 0.69 5.96
CA ALA A 74 9.44 -0.50 5.46
C ALA A 74 10.75 -0.81 6.21
N GLY A 75 11.22 0.14 7.04
CA GLY A 75 12.43 0.05 7.85
C GLY A 75 12.12 0.17 9.35
N PRO A 76 13.11 0.56 10.19
CA PRO A 76 12.90 0.75 11.61
C PRO A 76 11.75 1.73 11.89
N ALA A 77 10.78 1.27 12.69
CA ALA A 77 9.72 2.13 13.20
C ALA A 77 10.23 2.89 14.43
N ASN A 78 9.91 4.18 14.52
CA ASN A 78 10.31 5.04 15.64
C ASN A 78 9.31 5.03 16.81
N GLY A 79 8.24 4.22 16.70
CA GLY A 79 7.19 4.08 17.72
C GLY A 79 6.09 5.13 17.67
N LEU A 80 6.16 6.11 16.75
CA LEU A 80 5.10 7.10 16.56
C LEU A 80 4.05 6.64 15.54
N ALA A 81 2.84 7.12 15.73
CA ALA A 81 1.71 6.93 14.83
C ALA A 81 0.99 8.25 14.57
N VAL A 82 0.53 8.47 13.33
CA VAL A 82 -0.20 9.67 12.91
C VAL A 82 -1.45 9.29 12.11
N LEU A 83 -2.59 9.89 12.46
CA LEU A 83 -3.81 9.86 11.67
C LEU A 83 -3.80 11.04 10.70
N VAL A 84 -3.76 10.75 9.39
CA VAL A 84 -3.84 11.74 8.32
C VAL A 84 -5.30 11.86 7.89
N ILE A 85 -5.86 13.07 8.00
CA ILE A 85 -7.24 13.37 7.64
C ILE A 85 -7.21 14.37 6.48
N PRO A 86 -7.40 13.93 5.23
CA PRO A 86 -7.42 14.81 4.06
C PRO A 86 -8.52 15.86 4.20
N GLY A 87 -8.23 17.09 3.75
CA GLY A 87 -9.20 18.18 3.70
C GLY A 87 -10.08 18.14 2.45
N GLY A 88 -10.69 19.28 2.14
CA GLY A 88 -11.70 19.43 1.08
C GLY A 88 -13.06 19.97 1.56
N GLY A 89 -13.07 20.59 2.75
CA GLY A 89 -14.21 21.37 3.26
C GLY A 89 -15.48 20.56 3.47
N HIS A 90 -15.37 19.27 3.82
CA HIS A 90 -16.48 18.33 3.99
C HIS A 90 -17.35 18.12 2.73
N ARG A 91 -16.82 18.48 1.56
CA ARG A 91 -17.50 18.27 0.26
C ARG A 91 -16.79 17.22 -0.57
N ILE A 92 -15.47 17.24 -0.53
CA ILE A 92 -14.57 16.29 -1.17
C ILE A 92 -13.45 15.93 -0.20
N LEU A 93 -12.65 14.92 -0.56
CA LEU A 93 -11.41 14.53 0.08
C LEU A 93 -10.27 14.66 -0.91
N CYS A 94 -9.29 15.49 -0.59
CA CYS A 94 -8.02 15.62 -1.31
C CYS A 94 -7.12 14.38 -1.06
N ILE A 95 -7.55 13.20 -1.50
CA ILE A 95 -7.05 11.90 -1.01
C ILE A 95 -5.56 11.64 -1.33
N ASP A 96 -5.02 12.28 -2.37
CA ASP A 96 -3.61 12.12 -2.75
C ASP A 96 -2.70 13.12 -2.03
N HIS A 97 -2.76 14.43 -2.35
CA HIS A 97 -1.76 15.39 -1.87
C HIS A 97 -1.86 15.73 -0.39
N GLU A 98 -3.07 15.78 0.18
CA GLU A 98 -3.28 15.97 1.62
C GLU A 98 -3.36 14.63 2.37
N GLY A 99 -3.53 13.52 1.66
CA GLY A 99 -3.66 12.18 2.21
C GLY A 99 -2.43 11.32 1.94
N ALA A 100 -2.49 10.51 0.89
CA ALA A 100 -1.55 9.43 0.63
C ALA A 100 -0.09 9.89 0.48
N PHE A 101 0.17 11.08 -0.06
CA PHE A 101 1.53 11.62 -0.17
C PHE A 101 2.11 11.97 1.20
N VAL A 102 1.30 12.58 2.08
CA VAL A 102 1.68 12.87 3.47
C VAL A 102 1.92 11.57 4.23
N ALA A 103 1.02 10.59 4.11
CA ALA A 103 1.12 9.31 4.80
C ALA A 103 2.36 8.51 4.35
N ARG A 104 2.66 8.49 3.04
CA ARG A 104 3.90 7.87 2.52
C ARG A 104 5.16 8.59 2.99
N TRP A 105 5.13 9.93 3.05
CA TRP A 105 6.25 10.70 3.59
C TRP A 105 6.50 10.34 5.06
N LEU A 106 5.46 10.28 5.90
CA LEU A 106 5.57 9.88 7.31
C LEU A 106 6.15 8.45 7.45
N ALA A 107 5.63 7.50 6.67
CA ALA A 107 6.12 6.12 6.64
C ALA A 107 7.60 6.02 6.26
N ALA A 108 8.05 6.82 5.29
CA ALA A 108 9.46 6.90 4.91
C ALA A 108 10.37 7.42 6.03
N HIS A 109 9.82 8.15 7.01
CA HIS A 109 10.52 8.67 8.18
C HIS A 109 10.34 7.81 9.45
N GLY A 110 9.90 6.56 9.29
CA GLY A 110 9.77 5.62 10.41
C GLY A 110 8.50 5.81 11.25
N ILE A 111 7.56 6.65 10.82
CA ILE A 111 6.30 6.92 11.51
C ILE A 111 5.19 6.08 10.86
N ALA A 112 4.42 5.32 11.65
CA ALA A 112 3.23 4.67 11.13
C ALA A 112 2.15 5.71 10.79
N ALA A 113 1.65 5.72 9.56
CA ALA A 113 0.60 6.63 9.15
C ALA A 113 -0.68 5.88 8.77
N PHE A 114 -1.81 6.48 9.11
CA PHE A 114 -3.15 5.94 8.89
C PHE A 114 -3.96 7.04 8.20
N MET A 115 -4.38 6.85 6.96
CA MET A 115 -5.15 7.86 6.23
C MET A 115 -6.64 7.56 6.37
N LEU A 116 -7.41 8.52 6.87
CA LEU A 116 -8.87 8.42 6.97
C LEU A 116 -9.54 8.85 5.66
N LYS A 117 -10.43 8.00 5.13
CA LYS A 117 -11.40 8.35 4.10
C LYS A 117 -12.78 8.47 4.76
N HIS A 118 -13.35 9.66 4.82
CA HIS A 118 -14.56 9.97 5.61
C HIS A 118 -15.73 10.56 4.82
#